data_AF-A0A7C4PLW1-F1
#
_entry.id   AF-A0A7C4PLW1-F1
#
_cell.length_a   1.000
_cell.length_b   1.000
_cell.length_c   1.000
_cell.angle_alpha   90.00
_cell.angle_beta   90.00
_cell.angle_gamma   90.00
#
_symmetry.space_group_name_H-M   'P 1'
#
loop_
_entity.id
_entity.type
_entity.pdbx_description
1 polymer ?
#
loop_
_entity_poly.entity_id
_entity_poly.type
_entity_poly.pdbx_seq_one_letter_code
_entity_poly.pdbx_strand_id
1 'polypeptide(L)' 'MLAELGDKSSVSHVFPHRFRHTFAIQFLRNGGNIYSLQKILGHSTLDIVKRYLAIAQYDVDHDHIVASPMKCWDLV' A
#
# COMPACT_ATOMS: atom_id res chain seq x y z
N MET A 1 14.47 -20.77 -1.05
CA MET A 1 13.54 -19.90 -0.29
C MET A 1 12.65 -19.02 -1.17
N LEU A 2 13.09 -17.89 -1.77
CA LEU A 2 12.20 -17.08 -2.62
C LEU A 2 11.94 -17.67 -4.01
N ALA A 3 12.96 -18.29 -4.62
CA ALA A 3 12.81 -19.01 -5.89
C ALA A 3 11.86 -20.22 -5.75
N GLU A 4 12.02 -21.03 -4.69
CA GLU A 4 11.11 -22.13 -4.36
C GLU A 4 9.65 -21.69 -4.17
N LEU A 5 9.42 -20.53 -3.55
CA LEU A 5 8.07 -19.98 -3.39
C LEU A 5 7.48 -19.56 -4.75
N GLY A 6 8.31 -19.00 -5.63
CA GLY A 6 7.93 -18.67 -7.01
C GLY A 6 7.56 -19.91 -7.82
N ASP A 7 8.36 -20.98 -7.71
CA ASP A 7 8.09 -22.26 -8.39
C ASP A 7 6.78 -22.89 -7.90
N LYS A 8 6.50 -22.83 -6.58
CA LYS A 8 5.24 -23.32 -6.00
C LYS A 8 4.00 -22.50 -6.39
N SER A 9 4.18 -21.23 -6.74
CA SER A 9 3.08 -20.31 -7.09
C SER A 9 2.96 -20.05 -8.59
N SER A 10 3.78 -20.71 -9.42
CA SER A 10 3.88 -20.49 -10.87
C SER A 10 4.15 -19.03 -11.26
N VAL A 11 4.75 -18.25 -10.37
CA VAL A 11 5.11 -16.85 -10.61
C VAL A 11 6.57 -16.79 -11.02
N SER A 12 6.82 -16.41 -12.28
CA SER A 12 8.18 -16.21 -12.77
C SER A 12 8.77 -14.87 -12.31
N HIS A 13 10.10 -14.79 -12.20
CA HIS A 13 10.85 -13.58 -11.84
C HIS A 13 10.56 -13.03 -10.43
N VAL A 14 10.55 -13.91 -9.42
CA VAL A 14 10.42 -13.52 -8.01
C VAL A 14 11.79 -13.07 -7.46
N PHE A 15 11.88 -11.81 -7.09
CA PHE A 15 13.05 -11.24 -6.42
C PHE A 15 12.62 -10.30 -5.29
N PRO A 16 13.48 -10.06 -4.27
CA PRO A 16 13.12 -9.31 -3.08
C PRO A 16 12.50 -7.93 -3.37
N HIS A 17 12.99 -7.23 -4.39
CA HIS A 17 12.44 -5.93 -4.77
C HIS A 17 11.00 -6.01 -5.28
N ARG A 18 10.63 -7.06 -6.04
CA ARG A 18 9.25 -7.27 -6.50
C ARG A 18 8.33 -7.62 -5.33
N PHE A 19 8.81 -8.44 -4.39
CA PHE A 19 8.04 -8.78 -3.19
C PHE A 19 7.77 -7.54 -2.33
N ARG A 20 8.78 -6.69 -2.12
CA ARG A 20 8.62 -5.41 -1.42
C ARG A 20 7.58 -4.52 -2.10
N HIS A 21 7.60 -4.47 -3.43
CA HIS A 21 6.64 -3.71 -4.23
C HIS A 21 5.20 -4.21 -4.03
N THR A 22 5.00 -5.53 -4.13
CA THR A 22 3.68 -6.15 -3.93
C THR A 22 3.18 -5.95 -2.50
N PHE A 23 4.04 -6.16 -1.50
CA PHE A 23 3.72 -5.90 -0.09
C PHE A 23 3.25 -4.46 0.12
N ALA A 24 3.99 -3.49 -0.42
CA ALA A 24 3.67 -2.07 -0.26
C ALA A 24 2.30 -1.70 -0.86
N ILE A 25 2.00 -2.17 -2.08
CA ILE A 25 0.70 -1.93 -2.71
C ILE A 25 -0.42 -2.57 -1.90
N GLN A 26 -0.24 -3.82 -1.49
CA GLN A 26 -1.29 -4.56 -0.79
C GLN A 26 -1.55 -3.99 0.62
N PHE A 27 -0.51 -3.50 1.29
CA PHE A 27 -0.64 -2.76 2.55
C PHE A 27 -1.49 -1.49 2.38
N LEU A 28 -1.26 -0.72 1.32
CA LEU A 28 -2.04 0.50 1.03
C LEU A 28 -3.48 0.18 0.63
N ARG A 29 -3.71 -0.86 -0.18
CA ARG A 29 -5.07 -1.30 -0.56
C ARG A 29 -5.91 -1.73 0.63
N ASN A 30 -5.28 -2.22 1.70
CA ASN A 30 -5.96 -2.60 2.93
C ASN A 30 -6.23 -1.42 3.87
N GLY A 31 -6.07 -0.17 3.41
CA GLY A 31 -6.27 1.03 4.25
C GLY A 31 -5.06 1.35 5.16
N GLY A 32 -3.89 0.80 4.85
CA GLY A 32 -2.68 1.06 5.61
C GLY A 32 -2.17 2.49 5.48
N ASN A 33 -1.69 3.07 6.58
CA ASN A 33 -1.16 4.43 6.58
C ASN A 33 0.21 4.52 5.88
N ILE A 34 0.36 5.51 5.00
CA ILE A 34 1.56 5.80 4.19
C ILE A 34 2.81 6.03 5.06
N TYR A 35 2.69 6.73 6.20
CA TYR A 35 3.80 6.98 7.12
C TYR A 35 4.24 5.71 7.86
N SER A 36 3.28 4.85 8.20
CA SER A 36 3.57 3.53 8.78
C SER A 36 4.32 2.66 7.77
N LEU A 37 3.86 2.65 6.52
CA LEU A 37 4.52 1.92 5.44
C LEU A 37 5.96 2.41 5.20
N GLN A 38 6.18 3.73 5.24
CA GLN A 38 7.51 4.33 5.14
C GLN A 38 8.44 3.80 6.24
N LYS A 39 7.99 3.79 7.50
CA LYS A 39 8.77 3.29 8.64
C LYS A 39 9.05 1.79 8.53
N ILE A 40 8.07 0.99 8.13
CA ILE A 40 8.22 -0.46 7.95
C ILE A 40 9.25 -0.79 6.86
N LEU A 41 9.26 -0.02 5.77
CA LEU A 41 10.17 -0.22 4.64
C LEU A 41 11.54 0.46 4.81
N GLY A 42 11.70 1.27 5.86
CA GLY A 42 12.93 2.02 6.14
C GLY A 42 13.24 3.10 5.11
N HIS A 43 12.23 3.70 4.49
CA HIS A 43 12.42 4.74 3.48
C HIS A 43 12.66 6.10 4.12
N SER A 44 13.75 6.77 3.73
CA SER A 44 14.05 8.13 4.17
C SER A 44 13.07 9.16 3.60
N THR A 45 12.55 8.93 2.38
CA THR A 45 11.60 9.82 1.71
C THR A 45 10.32 9.11 1.32
N LEU A 46 9.25 9.90 1.17
CA LEU A 46 7.92 9.42 0.76
C LEU A 46 7.81 9.21 -0.76
N ASP A 47 8.80 9.59 -1.55
CA ASP A 47 8.70 9.61 -3.02
C ASP A 47 8.43 8.22 -3.60
N ILE A 48 9.12 7.21 -3.07
CA ILE A 48 8.92 5.81 -3.47
C ILE A 48 7.55 5.28 -2.98
N VAL A 49 7.08 5.73 -1.82
CA VAL A 49 5.79 5.29 -1.24
C VAL A 49 4.62 5.89 -2.03
N LYS A 50 4.73 7.16 -2.47
CA LYS A 50 3.77 7.80 -3.38
C LYS A 50 3.58 7.01 -4.68
N ARG A 51 4.65 6.39 -5.19
CA ARG A 51 4.56 5.52 -6.38
C ARG A 51 3.72 4.28 -6.11
N TYR A 52 3.83 3.66 -4.93
CA TYR A 52 2.95 2.55 -4.55
C TYR A 52 1.51 2.99 -4.35
N LEU A 53 1.28 4.19 -3.78
CA LEU A 53 -0.05 4.76 -3.59
C LEU A 53 -0.76 4.99 -4.93
N ALA A 54 -0.07 5.56 -5.91
CA ALA A 54 -0.60 5.76 -7.25
C ALA A 54 -1.02 4.44 -7.92
N ILE A 55 -0.28 3.35 -7.67
CA ILE A 55 -0.59 2.01 -8.20
C ILE A 55 -1.72 1.34 -7.40
N ALA A 56 -1.82 1.62 -6.11
CA ALA A 56 -2.88 1.10 -5.26
C ALA A 56 -4.26 1.63 -5.65
N GLN A 57 -4.35 2.76 -6.37
CA GLN A 57 -5.61 3.43 -6.75
C GLN A 57 -6.57 3.51 -5.55
N TYR A 58 -6.05 4.07 -4.47
CA TYR A 58 -6.81 4.26 -3.25
C TYR A 58 -7.93 5.28 -3.49
N ASP A 59 -9.15 4.91 -3.12
CA ASP A 59 -10.37 5.66 -3.46
C ASP A 59 -10.49 6.89 -2.56
N VAL A 60 -10.00 8.02 -3.07
CA VAL A 60 -9.99 9.31 -2.37
C VAL A 60 -11.42 9.74 -2.01
N ASP A 61 -12.42 9.34 -2.80
CA ASP A 61 -13.81 9.70 -2.54
C ASP A 61 -14.34 8.96 -1.30
N HIS A 62 -13.96 7.69 -1.13
CA HIS A 62 -14.30 6.91 0.05
C HIS A 62 -13.67 7.51 1.33
N ASP A 63 -12.38 7.83 1.28
CA ASP A 63 -11.70 8.44 2.43
C ASP A 63 -12.27 9.82 2.76
N HIS A 64 -12.55 10.63 1.74
CA HIS A 64 -13.11 11.97 1.94
C HIS A 64 -14.47 11.88 2.64
N ILE A 65 -15.30 10.90 2.29
CA ILE A 65 -16.58 10.65 2.96
C ILE A 65 -16.35 10.27 4.44
N VAL A 66 -15.38 9.41 4.74
CA VAL A 66 -15.09 8.95 6.12
C VAL A 66 -14.45 10.06 6.95
N ALA A 67 -13.55 10.86 6.37
CA ALA A 67 -12.83 11.93 7.03
C ALA A 67 -13.60 13.27 7.04
N SER A 68 -14.75 13.34 6.36
CA SER A 68 -15.54 14.57 6.30
C SER A 68 -16.02 14.97 7.70
N PRO A 69 -15.76 16.22 8.13
CA PRO A 69 -16.26 16.72 9.41
C PRO A 69 -17.78 16.64 9.52
N MET A 70 -18.49 16.76 8.39
CA MET A 70 -19.95 16.66 8.31
C MET A 70 -20.45 15.28 8.80
N LYS A 71 -19.72 14.21 8.44
CA LYS A 71 -20.07 12.84 8.82
C LYS A 71 -19.61 12.50 10.23
N CYS A 72 -18.51 13.11 10.69
CA CYS A 72 -18.00 12.91 12.05
C CYS A 72 -18.83 13.64 13.12
N TRP A 73 -19.46 14.76 12.77
CA TRP A 73 -20.37 15.50 13.64
C TRP A 73 -21.87 15.14 13.50
N ASP A 74 -22.20 14.15 12.68
CA ASP A 74 -23.58 13.65 12.50
C ASP A 74 -24.56 14.78 12.10
N LEU A 75 -24.11 15.67 11.20
CA LEU A 75 -24.88 16.85 10.78
C LEU A 75 -25.89 16.56 9.65
N VAL A 76 -26.06 15.29 9.25
CA VAL A 76 -27.10 14.80 8.32
C VAL A 76 -27.52 13.39 8.71
#